data_AF-A0AAD5E1A5-F1
#
_entry.id   AF-A0AAD5E1A5-F1
#
_cell.length_a   1.000
_cell.length_b   1.000
_cell.length_c   1.000
_cell.angle_alpha   90.00
_cell.angle_beta   90.00
_cell.angle_gamma   90.00
#
_symmetry.space_group_name_H-M   'P 1'
#
loop_
_entity.id
_entity.type
_entity.pdbx_description
1 polymer ?
#
loop_
_entity_poly.entity_id
_entity_poly.type
_entity_poly.pdbx_seq_one_letter_code
_entity_poly.pdbx_strand_id
1 'polypeptide(L)'
;MPNQFLLTADLKDHYQREHTAHSFIINPVDSTWLQLDAFSKDELNEISTYRYNHLPALPRDLMECINEFNLTDQQQIRKTLWKQRPFDASYDQKESLDKDWAQNFIHSILMEIECRQLSQDDLESWYISHI
;
A
#
# COMPACT_ATOMS: atom_id res chain seq x y z
N MET A 1 23.46 46.68 1.80
CA MET A 1 22.41 46.69 2.84
C MET A 1 21.34 47.70 2.43
N PRO A 2 20.04 47.38 2.41
CA PRO A 2 19.36 46.08 2.43
C PRO A 2 18.59 45.80 1.11
N ASN A 3 18.52 44.52 0.73
CA ASN A 3 17.67 44.02 -0.35
C ASN A 3 16.21 44.00 0.12
N GLN A 4 15.33 44.66 -0.63
CA GLN A 4 13.94 44.24 -0.79
C GLN A 4 13.91 43.24 -1.94
N PHE A 5 13.42 42.02 -1.73
CA PHE A 5 12.52 41.36 -2.67
C PHE A 5 11.71 40.31 -1.91
N LEU A 6 10.45 40.68 -1.70
CA LEU A 6 9.24 39.86 -1.69
C LEU A 6 9.47 38.36 -1.98
N LEU A 7 9.10 37.51 -1.02
CA LEU A 7 8.39 36.24 -1.24
C LEU A 7 7.85 35.71 0.10
N THR A 8 7.09 36.56 0.79
CA THR A 8 6.05 36.09 1.72
C THR A 8 4.79 35.86 0.89
N ALA A 9 4.66 34.71 0.23
CA ALA A 9 3.38 34.32 -0.38
C ALA A 9 3.16 32.83 -0.69
N ASP A 10 4.17 31.94 -0.65
CA ASP A 10 3.97 30.56 -1.16
C ASP A 10 4.41 29.42 -0.23
N LEU A 11 4.66 29.70 1.05
CA LEU A 11 5.08 28.68 2.02
C LEU A 11 4.00 28.31 3.06
N LYS A 12 2.77 28.80 2.90
CA LYS A 12 1.68 28.56 3.87
C LYS A 12 0.70 27.46 3.50
N ASP A 13 0.65 27.00 2.25
CA ASP A 13 -0.31 25.97 1.81
C ASP A 13 0.30 24.57 1.61
N HIS A 14 1.62 24.40 1.78
CA HIS A 14 2.29 23.12 1.55
C HIS A 14 2.44 22.23 2.80
N TYR A 15 2.02 22.68 3.98
CA TYR A 15 2.08 21.90 5.23
C TYR A 15 0.80 21.08 5.53
N GLN A 16 -0.17 21.03 4.62
CA GLN A 16 -1.36 20.15 4.71
C GLN A 16 -1.17 18.77 4.06
N ARG A 17 0.05 18.42 3.62
CA ARG A 17 0.35 17.11 3.04
C ARG A 17 1.11 16.29 4.06
N GLU A 18 0.78 15.00 4.15
CA GLU A 18 1.50 14.07 5.02
C GLU A 18 3.01 14.22 4.79
N HIS A 19 3.71 14.58 5.86
CA HIS A 19 5.15 14.51 5.88
C HIS A 19 5.55 13.07 5.54
N THR A 20 6.61 12.86 4.77
CA THR A 20 7.22 11.54 4.45
C THR A 20 7.63 10.72 5.69
N ALA A 21 7.32 11.20 6.89
CA ALA A 21 7.50 10.55 8.17
C ALA A 21 6.18 9.97 8.74
N HIS A 22 5.07 9.94 7.99
CA HIS A 22 3.84 9.31 8.48
C HIS A 22 3.72 7.83 8.08
N SER A 23 4.22 7.45 6.88
CA SER A 23 4.49 6.04 6.56
C SER A 23 5.99 5.79 6.56
N PHE A 24 6.52 5.26 7.66
CA PHE A 24 7.94 4.92 7.79
C PHE A 24 8.34 3.63 7.03
N ILE A 25 7.48 3.11 6.16
CA ILE A 25 7.78 1.91 5.38
C ILE A 25 8.46 2.33 4.08
N ILE A 26 9.79 2.47 4.15
CA ILE A 26 10.61 2.65 2.95
C ILE A 26 10.72 1.31 2.25
N ASN A 27 10.28 1.23 1.00
CA ASN A 27 10.57 0.10 0.13
C ASN A 27 11.91 0.34 -0.59
N PRO A 28 13.03 -0.27 -0.14
CA PRO A 28 14.35 0.05 -0.67
C PRO A 28 14.57 -0.41 -2.12
N VAL A 29 13.69 -1.28 -2.66
CA VAL A 29 13.76 -1.72 -4.07
C VAL A 29 12.97 -0.81 -5.02
N ASP A 30 12.22 0.16 -4.50
CA ASP A 30 11.49 1.10 -5.33
C ASP A 30 12.47 2.08 -6.01
N SER A 31 12.46 2.07 -7.35
CA SER A 31 13.32 2.94 -8.15
C SER A 31 13.00 4.43 -8.01
N THR A 32 11.81 4.78 -7.50
CA THR A 32 11.36 6.16 -7.32
C THR A 32 12.26 6.94 -6.36
N TRP A 33 12.84 6.28 -5.34
CA TRP A 33 13.77 6.91 -4.40
C TRP A 33 15.03 7.47 -5.06
N LEU A 34 15.54 6.77 -6.07
CA LEU A 34 16.69 7.21 -6.86
C LEU A 34 16.29 8.31 -7.85
N GLN A 35 15.08 8.25 -8.41
CA GLN A 35 14.57 9.25 -9.36
C GLN A 35 14.31 10.60 -8.70
N LEU A 36 13.86 10.59 -7.44
CA LEU A 36 13.60 11.77 -6.64
C LEU A 36 14.86 12.33 -5.95
N ASP A 37 16.03 11.69 -6.14
CA ASP A 37 17.28 12.01 -5.44
C ASP A 37 17.10 12.05 -3.91
N ALA A 38 16.19 11.22 -3.40
CA ALA A 38 15.83 11.17 -1.98
C ALA A 38 16.81 10.28 -1.19
N PHE A 39 17.37 9.26 -1.84
CA PHE A 39 18.39 8.36 -1.30
C PHE A 39 19.41 8.00 -2.37
N SER A 40 20.65 7.78 -1.95
CA SER A 40 21.67 7.12 -2.76
C SER A 40 21.48 5.60 -2.78
N LYS A 41 22.14 4.92 -3.73
CA LYS A 41 22.13 3.45 -3.80
C LYS A 41 22.68 2.81 -2.52
N ASP A 42 23.69 3.44 -1.92
CA ASP A 42 24.34 2.94 -0.71
C ASP A 42 23.42 3.08 0.50
N GLU A 43 22.69 4.19 0.62
CA GLU A 43 21.68 4.39 1.66
C GLU A 43 20.51 3.39 1.53
N LEU A 44 20.01 3.15 0.32
CA LEU A 44 18.97 2.14 0.10
C LEU A 44 19.46 0.73 0.43
N ASN A 45 20.72 0.42 0.09
CA ASN A 45 21.35 -0.85 0.45
C ASN A 45 21.48 -0.99 1.99
N GLU A 46 21.91 0.06 2.69
CA GLU A 46 21.92 0.09 4.16
C GLU A 46 20.53 -0.17 4.73
N ILE A 47 19.50 0.55 4.27
CA ILE A 47 18.11 0.36 4.72
C ILE A 47 17.66 -1.10 4.52
N SER A 48 17.99 -1.72 3.39
CA SER A 48 17.59 -3.11 3.10
C SER A 48 18.31 -4.16 3.96
N THR A 49 19.50 -3.84 4.49
CA THR A 49 20.39 -4.82 5.13
C THR A 49 20.57 -4.58 6.63
N TYR A 50 20.33 -3.36 7.10
CA TYR A 50 20.51 -2.96 8.49
C TYR A 50 19.49 -3.67 9.38
N ARG A 51 19.99 -4.51 10.29
CA ARG A 51 19.17 -5.30 11.23
C ARG A 51 18.04 -6.06 10.53
N TYR A 52 18.35 -6.61 9.36
CA TYR A 52 17.40 -7.40 8.61
C TYR A 52 16.85 -8.54 9.46
N ASN A 53 15.57 -8.45 9.80
CA ASN A 53 14.84 -9.55 10.40
C ASN A 53 14.30 -10.39 9.25
N HIS A 54 14.63 -11.69 9.26
CA HIS A 54 14.04 -12.62 8.30
C HIS A 54 12.52 -12.60 8.47
N LEU A 55 11.83 -12.00 7.50
CA LEU A 55 10.38 -12.13 7.42
C LEU A 55 10.04 -13.59 7.12
N PRO A 56 9.01 -14.14 7.76
CA PRO A 56 8.55 -15.48 7.40
C PRO A 56 8.12 -15.48 5.93
N ALA A 57 8.46 -16.56 5.23
CA ALA A 57 7.97 -16.74 3.87
C ALA A 57 6.43 -16.83 3.92
N LEU A 58 5.77 -16.14 2.99
CA LEU A 58 4.33 -16.26 2.83
C LEU A 58 3.98 -17.72 2.50
N PRO A 59 3.04 -18.35 3.22
CA PRO A 59 2.55 -19.68 2.88
C PRO A 59 2.12 -19.76 1.41
N ARG A 60 2.49 -20.85 0.73
CA ARG A 60 2.28 -21.00 -0.72
C ARG A 60 0.80 -20.91 -1.08
N ASP A 61 -0.04 -21.53 -0.29
CA ASP A 61 -1.49 -21.54 -0.47
C ASP A 61 -2.12 -20.15 -0.30
N LEU A 62 -1.62 -19.34 0.65
CA LEU A 62 -2.01 -17.94 0.78
C LEU A 62 -1.50 -17.10 -0.40
N MET A 63 -0.28 -17.34 -0.86
CA MET A 63 0.28 -16.69 -2.05
C MET A 63 -0.54 -17.00 -3.31
N GLU A 64 -0.91 -18.26 -3.51
CA GLU A 64 -1.78 -18.69 -4.60
C GLU A 64 -3.15 -18.00 -4.51
N CYS A 65 -3.74 -17.94 -3.31
CA CYS A 65 -5.00 -17.23 -3.07
C CYS A 65 -4.93 -15.75 -3.45
N ILE A 66 -3.87 -15.04 -3.05
CA ILE A 66 -3.68 -13.62 -3.37
C ILE A 66 -3.44 -13.44 -4.88
N ASN A 67 -2.65 -14.32 -5.50
CA ASN A 67 -2.32 -14.25 -6.93
C ASN A 67 -3.53 -14.42 -7.85
N GLU A 68 -4.61 -15.07 -7.41
CA GLU A 68 -5.87 -15.12 -8.16
C GLU A 68 -6.46 -13.73 -8.48
N PHE A 69 -6.10 -12.73 -7.68
CA PHE A 69 -6.55 -11.35 -7.83
C PHE A 69 -5.55 -10.46 -8.55
N ASN A 70 -4.42 -11.00 -9.04
CA ASN A 70 -3.48 -10.28 -9.88
C ASN A 70 -4.05 -10.05 -11.29
N LEU A 71 -5.07 -9.21 -11.35
CA LEU A 71 -5.91 -8.94 -12.51
C LEU A 71 -6.00 -7.42 -12.69
N THR A 72 -6.03 -6.97 -13.93
CA THR A 72 -6.12 -5.53 -14.26
C THR A 72 -7.55 -5.05 -14.48
N ASP A 73 -8.51 -5.97 -14.59
CA ASP A 73 -9.93 -5.67 -14.85
C ASP A 73 -10.79 -5.84 -13.60
N GLN A 74 -11.50 -4.78 -13.22
CA GLN A 74 -12.35 -4.74 -12.03
C GLN A 74 -13.48 -5.78 -12.07
N GLN A 75 -14.07 -6.04 -13.25
CA GLN A 75 -15.14 -7.03 -13.36
C GLN A 75 -14.63 -8.45 -13.14
N GLN A 76 -13.40 -8.76 -13.60
CA GLN A 76 -12.75 -10.04 -13.33
C GLN A 76 -12.42 -10.20 -11.84
N ILE A 77 -11.92 -9.14 -11.17
CA ILE A 77 -11.69 -9.14 -9.72
C ILE A 77 -13.02 -9.45 -8.99
N ARG A 78 -14.10 -8.73 -9.34
CA ARG A 78 -15.44 -8.94 -8.76
C ARG A 78 -15.95 -10.36 -8.95
N LYS A 79 -15.77 -10.94 -10.15
CA LYS A 79 -16.13 -12.34 -10.42
C LYS A 79 -15.31 -13.31 -9.58
N THR A 80 -14.01 -13.05 -9.40
CA THR A 80 -13.12 -13.90 -8.60
C THR A 80 -13.44 -13.82 -7.11
N LEU A 81 -13.84 -12.65 -6.60
CA LEU A 81 -14.33 -12.51 -5.23
C LEU A 81 -15.54 -13.41 -4.99
N TRP A 82 -16.51 -13.48 -5.93
CA TRP A 82 -17.74 -14.25 -5.76
C TRP A 82 -17.62 -15.74 -6.13
N LYS A 83 -16.41 -16.23 -6.42
CA LYS A 83 -16.19 -17.67 -6.57
C LYS A 83 -16.33 -18.31 -5.19
N GLN A 84 -17.15 -19.37 -5.10
CA GLN A 84 -17.22 -20.18 -3.89
C GLN A 84 -15.85 -20.78 -3.57
N ARG A 85 -15.45 -20.62 -2.31
CA ARG A 85 -14.20 -21.10 -1.74
C ARG A 85 -14.50 -22.23 -0.75
N PRO A 86 -13.55 -23.15 -0.56
CA PRO A 86 -13.72 -24.23 0.42
C PRO A 86 -14.06 -23.72 1.84
N PHE A 87 -13.49 -22.59 2.23
CA PHE A 87 -13.72 -22.01 3.55
C PHE A 87 -15.06 -21.29 3.73
N ASP A 88 -15.80 -21.01 2.65
CA ASP A 88 -17.16 -20.46 2.74
C ASP A 88 -18.15 -21.47 3.32
N ALA A 89 -17.88 -22.76 3.09
CA ALA A 89 -18.72 -23.86 3.56
C ALA A 89 -18.24 -24.45 4.90
N SER A 90 -16.92 -24.50 5.12
CA SER A 90 -16.32 -25.07 6.32
C SER A 90 -15.14 -24.21 6.78
N TYR A 91 -15.45 -23.13 7.51
CA TYR A 91 -14.44 -22.22 8.03
C TYR A 91 -13.59 -22.88 9.12
N ASP A 92 -12.27 -22.89 8.90
CA ASP A 92 -11.26 -23.26 9.89
C ASP A 92 -10.35 -22.06 10.16
N GLN A 93 -10.26 -21.63 11.42
CA GLN A 93 -9.50 -20.43 11.76
C GLN A 93 -8.02 -20.51 11.41
N LYS A 94 -7.38 -21.69 11.46
CA LYS A 94 -5.95 -21.81 11.18
C LYS A 94 -5.66 -21.78 9.69
N GLU A 95 -6.54 -22.39 8.89
CA GLU A 95 -6.33 -22.57 7.45
C GLU A 95 -7.00 -21.49 6.59
N SER A 96 -8.04 -20.83 7.13
CA SER A 96 -8.94 -19.94 6.38
C SER A 96 -8.75 -18.47 6.74
N LEU A 97 -8.34 -18.14 7.97
CA LEU A 97 -8.31 -16.76 8.46
C LEU A 97 -7.56 -15.82 7.52
N ASP A 98 -6.32 -16.17 7.16
CA ASP A 98 -5.50 -15.29 6.32
C ASP A 98 -6.07 -15.12 4.91
N LYS A 99 -6.68 -16.17 4.35
CA LYS A 99 -7.28 -16.15 3.01
C LYS A 99 -8.59 -15.36 2.99
N ASP A 100 -9.41 -15.53 4.01
CA ASP A 100 -10.65 -14.77 4.21
C ASP A 100 -10.33 -13.29 4.42
N TRP A 101 -9.33 -12.99 5.26
CA TRP A 101 -8.86 -11.63 5.47
C TRP A 101 -8.33 -10.99 4.18
N ALA A 102 -7.52 -11.71 3.39
CA ALA A 102 -7.03 -11.23 2.11
C ALA A 102 -8.17 -10.92 1.13
N GLN A 103 -9.23 -11.74 1.08
CA GLN A 103 -10.40 -11.46 0.24
C GLN A 103 -11.18 -10.24 0.71
N ASN A 104 -11.41 -10.13 2.01
CA ASN A 104 -12.10 -8.98 2.59
C ASN A 104 -11.35 -7.69 2.28
N PHE A 105 -10.02 -7.69 2.40
CA PHE A 105 -9.19 -6.55 2.02
C PHE A 105 -9.35 -6.19 0.53
N ILE A 106 -9.27 -7.17 -0.38
CA ILE A 106 -9.44 -6.94 -1.82
C ILE A 106 -10.85 -6.44 -2.15
N HIS A 107 -11.87 -6.95 -1.44
CA HIS A 107 -13.24 -6.47 -1.58
C HIS A 107 -13.36 -5.00 -1.17
N SER A 108 -12.80 -4.61 -0.01
CA SER A 108 -12.79 -3.23 0.45
C SER A 108 -12.12 -2.31 -0.58
N ILE A 109 -10.91 -2.65 -1.03
CA ILE A 109 -10.20 -1.87 -2.05
C ILE A 109 -11.01 -1.74 -3.35
N LEU A 110 -11.62 -2.83 -3.82
CA LEU A 110 -12.44 -2.79 -5.03
C LEU A 110 -13.65 -1.85 -4.86
N MET A 111 -14.30 -1.88 -3.70
CA MET A 111 -15.41 -0.98 -3.38
C MET A 111 -14.95 0.47 -3.38
N GLU A 112 -13.82 0.79 -2.75
CA GLU A 112 -13.27 2.15 -2.72
C GLU A 112 -12.94 2.69 -4.12
N ILE A 113 -12.37 1.84 -4.98
CA ILE A 113 -12.08 2.18 -6.39
C ILE A 113 -13.38 2.43 -7.17
N GLU A 114 -14.35 1.54 -7.06
CA GLU A 114 -15.62 1.64 -7.81
C GLU A 114 -16.48 2.82 -7.34
N CYS A 115 -16.47 3.11 -6.05
CA CYS A 115 -17.14 4.27 -5.45
C CYS A 115 -16.39 5.59 -5.69
N ARG A 116 -15.22 5.56 -6.37
CA ARG A 116 -14.31 6.70 -6.59
C ARG A 116 -13.91 7.42 -5.29
N GLN A 117 -13.88 6.68 -4.20
CA GLN A 117 -13.38 7.20 -2.93
C GLN A 117 -11.87 7.03 -2.83
N LEU A 118 -11.29 6.08 -3.60
CA LEU A 118 -9.85 5.94 -3.77
C LEU A 118 -9.33 6.81 -4.93
N SER A 119 -8.58 7.85 -4.59
CA SER A 119 -7.85 8.78 -5.46
C SER A 119 -6.33 8.62 -5.28
N GLN A 120 -5.57 8.98 -6.31
CA GLN A 120 -4.10 9.05 -6.23
C GLN A 120 -3.61 10.10 -5.21
N ASP A 121 -4.49 11.04 -4.83
CA ASP A 121 -4.22 12.10 -3.86
C ASP A 121 -4.58 11.72 -2.41
N ASP A 122 -5.11 10.50 -2.18
CA ASP A 122 -5.52 10.10 -0.83
C ASP A 122 -4.32 9.84 0.08
N LEU A 123 -4.46 10.36 1.29
CA LEU A 123 -3.44 10.33 2.33
C LEU A 123 -3.47 8.97 3.09
N GLU A 124 -2.37 8.55 3.71
CA GLU A 124 -2.30 7.34 4.54
C GLU A 124 -3.37 7.33 5.65
N SER A 125 -3.64 8.48 6.24
CA SER A 125 -4.74 8.69 7.18
C SER A 125 -6.13 8.34 6.61
N TRP A 126 -6.34 8.52 5.31
CA TRP A 126 -7.55 8.07 4.62
C TRP A 126 -7.56 6.54 4.55
N TYR A 127 -6.45 5.89 4.17
CA TYR A 127 -6.33 4.42 4.15
C TYR A 127 -6.65 3.82 5.53
N ILE A 128 -6.05 4.33 6.60
CA ILE A 128 -6.26 3.85 7.98
C ILE A 128 -7.73 3.95 8.43
N SER A 129 -8.48 4.93 7.90
CA SER A 129 -9.87 5.14 8.31
C SER A 129 -10.90 4.39 7.47
N HIS A 130 -10.53 3.91 6.28
CA HIS A 130 -11.47 3.32 5.32
C HIS A 130 -11.18 1.85 4.98
N ILE A 131 -9.98 1.34 5.28
CA ILE A 131 -9.52 -0.02 4.92
C ILE A 131 -9.04 -0.77 6.16
#